data_AF-G8LW49-F1
#
_entry.id   AF-G8LW49-F1
#
_cell.length_a   1.000
_cell.length_b   1.000
_cell.length_c   1.000
_cell.angle_alpha   90.00
_cell.angle_beta   90.00
_cell.angle_gamma   90.00
#
_symmetry.space_group_name_H-M   'P 1'
#
loop_
_entity.id
_entity.type
_entity.pdbx_description
1 polymer ?
#
loop_
_entity_poly.entity_id
_entity_poly.type
_entity_poly.pdbx_seq_one_letter_code
_entity_poly.pdbx_strand_id
1 'polypeptide(L)'
;MKVSLYNYAITFTDNDLVCAKILNKFYNMAEDYADEMSLIYDRYGSLKNVVQYSEKAVAKIYDNVINFSVQMLMDYKIYNINKERFTELCSEYMVNFIEALSEVYEKYLELVGEKEMASQYRKYRKDSRSKFVGGGFGFAGAANMATGFLHSMFNILDGAVTNASINSQMNKIYKDPKTKQSLVYGVYNDIKSIVYPLCSIISKKYPDFEMTYTDESVRNAETIYQNILDDVIPDEQLKEAVVDMLCNAPFKDEYYLLAYYLFGDENNELSQLAEIFDISIDIKRMKQADDNAKSFFGDNYSKFEYAMSKNIFFKSSKEHLGKPLSELCLKLTEVLDKEINSYMVCFFDTSAKSERLSNSLNTFAFCQDDEMPLFLFDNTIFATGKEGFVLTNKNIYYSGGCIKLADINSIKNEWGLKINGKSIPTSSMPSSKLISQIIQLIEFIALVCPYYNESYNQNETLDTSMNTHNSQCIDENFVIEYASSLLKNINNEDIKNKIFIFSDDEKSLK
;
A
#
# COMPACT_ATOMS: atom_id res chain seq x y z
N MET A 1 1.56 -20.15 -30.88
CA MET A 1 2.93 -19.64 -30.66
C MET A 1 3.64 -20.52 -29.62
N LYS A 2 4.88 -20.94 -29.87
CA LYS A 2 5.69 -21.68 -28.89
C LYS A 2 6.78 -20.77 -28.36
N VAL A 3 6.95 -20.74 -27.05
CA VAL A 3 7.93 -19.90 -26.33
C VAL A 3 8.69 -20.79 -25.35
N SER A 4 9.98 -20.53 -25.17
CA SER A 4 10.77 -21.11 -24.07
C SER A 4 10.84 -20.10 -22.94
N LEU A 5 10.61 -20.53 -21.70
CA LEU A 5 10.79 -19.71 -20.51
C LEU A 5 11.42 -20.55 -19.41
N TYR A 6 12.63 -20.18 -18.99
CA TYR A 6 13.38 -20.85 -17.93
C TYR A 6 13.54 -22.38 -18.13
N ASN A 7 13.76 -22.78 -19.39
CA ASN A 7 13.81 -24.17 -19.87
C ASN A 7 12.47 -24.92 -19.95
N TYR A 8 11.33 -24.24 -19.77
CA TYR A 8 10.00 -24.78 -20.00
C TYR A 8 9.49 -24.38 -21.38
N ALA A 9 8.96 -25.35 -22.14
CA ALA A 9 8.32 -25.09 -23.42
C ALA A 9 6.82 -24.80 -23.20
N ILE A 10 6.40 -23.59 -23.54
CA ILE A 10 5.03 -23.10 -23.34
C ILE A 10 4.39 -22.85 -24.71
N THR A 11 3.07 -23.06 -24.81
CA THR A 11 2.31 -22.78 -26.04
C THR A 11 1.15 -21.85 -25.74
N PHE A 12 1.08 -20.73 -26.46
CA PHE A 12 -0.05 -19.80 -26.44
C PHE A 12 -0.77 -19.82 -27.79
N THR A 13 -2.10 -19.76 -27.77
CA THR A 13 -2.96 -19.62 -28.95
C THR A 13 -3.15 -18.16 -29.31
N ASP A 14 -3.66 -17.87 -30.52
CA ASP A 14 -4.02 -16.49 -30.88
C ASP A 14 -5.17 -15.97 -30.00
N ASN A 15 -6.06 -16.86 -29.54
CA ASN A 15 -7.11 -16.53 -28.58
C ASN A 15 -6.53 -16.03 -27.25
N ASP A 16 -5.47 -16.66 -26.75
CA ASP A 16 -4.78 -16.24 -25.52
C ASP A 16 -4.26 -14.81 -25.64
N LEU A 17 -3.61 -14.48 -26.76
CA LEU A 17 -3.10 -13.14 -27.01
C LEU A 17 -4.22 -12.10 -27.05
N VAL A 18 -5.34 -12.42 -27.72
CA VAL A 18 -6.49 -11.51 -27.79
C VAL A 18 -7.14 -11.34 -26.42
N CYS A 19 -7.34 -12.43 -25.68
CA CYS A 19 -7.93 -12.42 -24.35
C CYS A 19 -7.08 -11.62 -23.36
N ALA A 20 -5.76 -11.87 -23.34
CA ALA A 20 -4.81 -11.14 -22.49
C ALA A 20 -4.80 -9.65 -22.80
N LYS A 21 -4.85 -9.25 -24.08
CA LYS A 21 -4.91 -7.82 -24.48
C LYS A 21 -6.19 -7.14 -24.00
N ILE A 22 -7.34 -7.81 -24.10
CA ILE A 22 -8.60 -7.27 -23.56
C ILE A 22 -8.46 -7.11 -22.05
N LEU A 23 -8.03 -8.14 -21.34
CA LEU A 23 -7.88 -8.11 -19.89
C LEU A 23 -6.92 -7.02 -19.43
N ASN A 24 -5.72 -6.95 -20.00
CA ASN A 24 -4.72 -5.91 -19.69
C ASN A 24 -5.35 -4.51 -19.72
N LYS A 25 -6.10 -4.18 -20.78
CA LYS A 25 -6.78 -2.88 -20.89
C LYS A 25 -7.78 -2.63 -19.77
N PHE A 26 -8.59 -3.62 -19.39
CA PHE A 26 -9.56 -3.46 -18.31
C PHE A 26 -8.92 -3.39 -16.93
N TYR A 27 -7.84 -4.14 -16.68
CA TYR A 27 -7.06 -4.04 -15.44
C TYR A 27 -6.42 -2.66 -15.32
N ASN A 28 -5.74 -2.17 -16.37
CA ASN A 28 -5.13 -0.83 -16.35
C ASN A 28 -6.18 0.27 -16.15
N MET A 29 -7.32 0.18 -16.85
CA MET A 29 -8.43 1.12 -16.62
C MET A 29 -8.97 1.04 -15.18
N ALA A 30 -9.07 -0.16 -14.62
CA ALA A 30 -9.53 -0.34 -13.24
C ALA A 30 -8.56 0.30 -12.25
N GLU A 31 -7.25 0.16 -12.46
CA GLU A 31 -6.20 0.78 -11.64
C GLU A 31 -6.23 2.31 -11.76
N ASP A 32 -6.23 2.85 -12.99
CA ASP A 32 -6.28 4.29 -13.27
C ASP A 32 -7.50 4.95 -12.60
N TYR A 33 -8.69 4.34 -12.74
CA TYR A 33 -9.92 4.89 -12.15
C TYR A 33 -10.04 4.65 -10.65
N ALA A 34 -9.41 3.62 -10.10
CA ALA A 34 -9.28 3.44 -8.67
C ALA A 34 -8.40 4.54 -8.06
N ASP A 35 -7.30 4.89 -8.71
CA ASP A 35 -6.45 6.01 -8.32
C ASP A 35 -7.17 7.36 -8.48
N GLU A 36 -7.92 7.56 -9.57
CA GLU A 36 -8.78 8.74 -9.71
C GLU A 36 -9.80 8.82 -8.57
N MET A 37 -10.47 7.71 -8.23
CA MET A 37 -11.44 7.65 -7.13
C MET A 37 -10.79 7.93 -5.77
N SER A 38 -9.56 7.44 -5.55
CA SER A 38 -8.75 7.73 -4.37
C SER A 38 -8.52 9.23 -4.20
N LEU A 39 -8.12 9.91 -5.28
CA LEU A 39 -7.93 11.36 -5.30
C LEU A 39 -9.24 12.14 -5.17
N ILE A 40 -10.32 11.67 -5.79
CA ILE A 40 -11.67 12.23 -5.63
C ILE A 40 -12.10 12.16 -4.16
N TYR A 41 -11.90 11.01 -3.51
CA TYR A 41 -12.23 10.81 -2.10
C TYR A 41 -11.52 11.82 -1.21
N ASP A 42 -10.21 12.01 -1.41
CA ASP A 42 -9.41 12.95 -0.61
C ASP A 42 -9.91 14.40 -0.78
N ARG A 43 -10.33 14.77 -2.00
CA ARG A 43 -10.90 16.09 -2.29
C ARG A 43 -12.26 16.33 -1.63
N TYR A 44 -12.99 15.28 -1.25
CA TYR A 44 -14.26 15.48 -0.55
C TYR A 44 -14.06 16.15 0.81
N GLY A 45 -12.96 15.88 1.52
CA GLY A 45 -12.61 16.53 2.79
C GLY A 45 -13.58 16.26 3.95
N SER A 46 -14.67 15.51 3.74
CA SER A 46 -15.67 15.19 4.75
C SER A 46 -16.57 14.03 4.33
N LEU A 47 -17.15 13.32 5.31
CA LEU A 47 -18.14 12.28 5.07
C LEU A 47 -19.41 12.81 4.38
N LYS A 48 -19.83 14.05 4.68
CA LYS A 48 -20.95 14.74 4.02
C LYS A 48 -20.74 14.78 2.51
N ASN A 49 -19.55 15.18 2.07
CA ASN A 49 -19.23 15.28 0.66
C ASN A 49 -19.08 13.90 0.00
N VAL A 50 -18.58 12.88 0.72
CA VAL A 50 -18.58 11.49 0.24
C VAL A 50 -19.99 11.05 -0.11
N VAL A 51 -20.91 11.19 0.83
CA VAL A 51 -22.34 10.88 0.67
C VAL A 51 -22.96 11.68 -0.48
N GLN A 52 -22.66 12.97 -0.56
CA GLN A 52 -23.31 13.86 -1.53
C GLN A 52 -22.83 13.69 -2.98
N TYR A 53 -21.56 13.37 -3.21
CA TYR A 53 -20.94 13.49 -4.53
C TYR A 53 -20.47 12.17 -5.15
N SER A 54 -20.35 11.08 -4.37
CA SER A 54 -19.75 9.81 -4.83
C SER A 54 -20.50 9.16 -5.99
N GLU A 55 -21.83 9.15 -5.98
CA GLU A 55 -22.62 8.57 -7.09
C GLU A 55 -22.39 9.31 -8.41
N LYS A 56 -22.35 10.64 -8.37
CA LYS A 56 -22.13 11.45 -9.57
C LYS A 56 -20.71 11.25 -10.11
N ALA A 57 -19.72 11.14 -9.22
CA ALA A 57 -18.34 10.89 -9.59
C ALA A 57 -18.20 9.52 -10.27
N VAL A 58 -18.73 8.46 -9.65
CA VAL A 58 -18.62 7.11 -10.21
C VAL A 58 -19.42 6.94 -11.50
N ALA A 59 -20.58 7.59 -11.62
CA ALA A 59 -21.38 7.55 -12.86
C ALA A 59 -20.58 8.05 -14.06
N LYS A 60 -19.75 9.09 -13.87
CA LYS A 60 -18.86 9.60 -14.93
C LYS A 60 -17.77 8.59 -15.29
N ILE A 61 -17.13 7.98 -14.29
CA ILE A 61 -16.12 6.93 -14.49
C ILE A 61 -16.73 5.78 -15.29
N TYR A 62 -17.89 5.29 -14.86
CA TYR A 62 -18.58 4.18 -15.49
C TYR A 62 -19.04 4.52 -16.92
N ASP A 63 -19.50 5.74 -17.16
CA ASP A 63 -19.86 6.19 -18.50
C ASP A 63 -18.68 6.07 -19.48
N ASN A 64 -17.49 6.50 -19.06
CA ASN A 64 -16.28 6.39 -19.87
C ASN A 64 -15.94 4.94 -20.20
N VAL A 65 -16.00 4.05 -19.20
CA VAL A 65 -15.68 2.63 -19.38
C VAL A 65 -16.69 1.96 -20.31
N ILE A 66 -17.99 2.23 -20.16
CA ILE A 66 -19.03 1.71 -21.05
C ILE A 66 -18.85 2.24 -22.48
N ASN A 67 -18.56 3.52 -22.67
CA ASN A 67 -18.31 4.09 -24.00
C ASN A 67 -17.11 3.40 -24.67
N PHE A 68 -16.03 3.18 -23.92
CA PHE A 68 -14.87 2.42 -24.38
C PHE A 68 -15.23 0.99 -24.79
N SER A 69 -15.97 0.26 -23.95
CA SER A 69 -16.41 -1.11 -24.24
C SER A 69 -17.28 -1.20 -25.50
N VAL A 70 -18.19 -0.25 -25.70
CA VAL A 70 -19.02 -0.19 -26.93
C VAL A 70 -18.16 0.12 -28.15
N GLN A 71 -17.18 1.00 -28.03
CA GLN A 71 -16.22 1.23 -29.11
C GLN A 71 -15.46 -0.04 -29.46
N MET A 72 -15.02 -0.80 -28.45
CA MET A 72 -14.36 -2.07 -28.67
C MET A 72 -15.29 -3.07 -29.38
N LEU A 73 -16.57 -3.17 -28.99
CA LEU A 73 -17.55 -3.99 -29.72
C LEU A 73 -17.66 -3.59 -31.19
N MET A 74 -17.65 -2.28 -31.50
CA MET A 74 -17.65 -1.79 -32.89
C MET A 74 -16.38 -2.19 -33.65
N ASP A 75 -15.22 -2.21 -32.99
CA ASP A 75 -13.96 -2.66 -33.59
C ASP A 75 -14.02 -4.16 -33.94
N TYR A 76 -14.68 -4.96 -33.10
CA TYR A 76 -15.06 -6.36 -33.36
C TYR A 76 -16.27 -6.50 -34.32
N LYS A 77 -16.66 -5.41 -35.00
CA LYS A 77 -17.76 -5.35 -35.97
C LYS A 77 -19.12 -5.77 -35.39
N ILE A 78 -19.33 -5.58 -34.09
CA ILE A 78 -20.58 -5.89 -33.37
C ILE A 78 -21.37 -4.59 -33.22
N TYR A 79 -22.37 -4.40 -34.08
CA TYR A 79 -23.12 -3.13 -34.19
C TYR A 79 -24.51 -3.16 -33.57
N ASN A 80 -24.96 -4.32 -33.08
CA ASN A 80 -26.31 -4.52 -32.52
C ASN A 80 -26.38 -4.27 -31.00
N ILE A 81 -25.28 -3.81 -30.39
CA ILE A 81 -25.18 -3.45 -28.99
C ILE A 81 -24.81 -1.97 -28.92
N ASN A 82 -25.74 -1.14 -28.47
CA ASN A 82 -25.48 0.27 -28.17
C ASN A 82 -25.15 0.43 -26.68
N LYS A 83 -24.82 1.67 -26.29
CA LYS A 83 -24.50 2.04 -24.90
C LYS A 83 -25.56 1.58 -23.90
N GLU A 84 -26.81 1.91 -24.13
CA GLU A 84 -27.92 1.57 -23.23
C GLU A 84 -28.01 0.06 -22.99
N ARG A 85 -28.02 -0.72 -24.07
CA ARG A 85 -28.06 -2.19 -23.98
C ARG A 85 -26.82 -2.76 -23.30
N PHE A 86 -25.63 -2.22 -23.57
CA PHE A 86 -24.42 -2.71 -22.92
C PHE A 86 -24.43 -2.41 -21.42
N THR A 87 -24.88 -1.22 -21.04
CA THR A 87 -25.05 -0.83 -19.63
C THR A 87 -26.01 -1.77 -18.89
N GLU A 88 -27.12 -2.16 -19.50
CA GLU A 88 -28.04 -3.15 -18.90
C GLU A 88 -27.36 -4.50 -18.66
N LEU A 89 -26.54 -4.95 -19.59
CA LEU A 89 -25.79 -6.22 -19.46
C LEU A 89 -24.68 -6.15 -18.41
N CYS A 90 -24.09 -4.97 -18.17
CA CYS A 90 -23.06 -4.79 -17.14
C CYS A 90 -23.64 -4.69 -15.73
N SER A 91 -24.94 -4.47 -15.62
CA SER A 91 -25.58 -4.07 -14.38
C SER A 91 -25.46 -5.11 -13.25
N GLU A 92 -25.43 -6.40 -13.59
CA GLU A 92 -25.18 -7.50 -12.65
C GLU A 92 -23.73 -7.58 -12.15
N TYR A 93 -22.80 -6.93 -12.85
CA TYR A 93 -21.36 -6.98 -12.58
C TYR A 93 -20.85 -5.73 -11.85
N MET A 94 -21.65 -4.64 -11.82
CA MET A 94 -21.27 -3.33 -11.29
C MET A 94 -21.98 -3.03 -9.97
N VAL A 95 -21.64 -3.81 -8.94
CA VAL A 95 -22.33 -3.80 -7.64
C VAL A 95 -21.44 -3.37 -6.48
N ASN A 96 -20.13 -3.55 -6.59
CA ASN A 96 -19.19 -3.46 -5.47
C ASN A 96 -19.10 -2.04 -4.93
N PHE A 97 -18.99 -1.02 -5.80
CA PHE A 97 -18.93 0.37 -5.35
C PHE A 97 -20.22 0.80 -4.66
N ILE A 98 -21.37 0.46 -5.26
CA ILE A 98 -22.67 0.84 -4.72
C ILE A 98 -22.88 0.17 -3.36
N GLU A 99 -22.46 -1.08 -3.18
CA GLU A 99 -22.51 -1.76 -1.88
C GLU A 99 -21.60 -1.09 -0.84
N ALA A 100 -20.38 -0.72 -1.21
CA ALA A 100 -19.47 0.02 -0.32
C ALA A 100 -20.05 1.39 0.07
N LEU A 101 -20.54 2.17 -0.90
CA LEU A 101 -21.14 3.48 -0.65
C LEU A 101 -22.41 3.37 0.19
N SER A 102 -23.19 2.33 -0.05
CA SER A 102 -24.38 2.01 0.74
C SER A 102 -24.10 1.84 2.23
N GLU A 103 -22.99 1.20 2.59
CA GLU A 103 -22.59 1.05 3.99
C GLU A 103 -22.20 2.39 4.62
N VAL A 104 -21.55 3.25 3.84
CA VAL A 104 -21.23 4.62 4.25
C VAL A 104 -22.50 5.44 4.48
N TYR A 105 -23.48 5.34 3.57
CA TYR A 105 -24.78 5.98 3.71
C TYR A 105 -25.53 5.53 4.97
N GLU A 106 -25.56 4.23 5.24
CA GLU A 106 -26.22 3.68 6.43
C GLU A 106 -25.60 4.24 7.71
N LYS A 107 -24.26 4.22 7.82
CA LYS A 107 -23.55 4.80 8.96
C LYS A 107 -23.85 6.29 9.12
N TYR A 108 -23.89 7.04 8.02
CA TYR A 108 -24.22 8.46 8.05
C TYR A 108 -25.63 8.68 8.60
N LEU A 109 -26.65 7.97 8.08
CA LEU A 109 -28.05 8.12 8.51
C LEU A 109 -28.25 7.79 9.99
N GLU A 110 -27.56 6.75 10.48
CA GLU A 110 -27.60 6.39 11.90
C GLU A 110 -27.00 7.50 12.79
N LEU A 111 -25.90 8.14 12.36
CA LEU A 111 -25.27 9.23 13.11
C LEU A 111 -26.15 10.48 13.23
N VAL A 112 -26.90 10.81 12.19
CA VAL A 112 -27.79 11.98 12.17
C VAL A 112 -29.17 11.70 12.75
N GLY A 113 -29.39 10.50 13.31
CA GLY A 113 -30.62 10.13 14.02
C GLY A 113 -31.74 9.61 13.12
N GLU A 114 -31.48 9.38 11.85
CA GLU A 114 -32.47 9.05 10.82
C GLU A 114 -32.65 7.53 10.67
N LYS A 115 -32.97 6.88 11.79
CA LYS A 115 -33.05 5.41 11.90
C LYS A 115 -34.10 4.79 10.97
N GLU A 116 -35.20 5.49 10.73
CA GLU A 116 -36.26 5.02 9.85
C GLU A 116 -35.79 5.01 8.38
N MET A 117 -35.14 6.09 7.92
CA MET A 117 -34.50 6.11 6.60
C MET A 117 -33.39 5.08 6.46
N ALA A 118 -32.55 4.89 7.49
CA ALA A 118 -31.53 3.84 7.49
C ALA A 118 -32.15 2.43 7.37
N SER A 119 -33.31 2.19 8.00
CA SER A 119 -34.04 0.92 7.91
C SER A 119 -34.66 0.72 6.52
N GLN A 120 -35.30 1.76 5.97
CA GLN A 120 -35.89 1.74 4.63
C GLN A 120 -34.82 1.50 3.55
N TYR A 121 -33.67 2.16 3.68
CA TYR A 121 -32.53 1.99 2.78
C TYR A 121 -31.96 0.56 2.84
N ARG A 122 -31.80 -0.01 4.05
CA ARG A 122 -31.39 -1.40 4.24
C ARG A 122 -32.35 -2.39 3.59
N LYS A 123 -33.66 -2.19 3.75
CA LYS A 123 -34.69 -3.04 3.14
C LYS A 123 -34.62 -2.96 1.62
N TYR A 124 -34.53 -1.75 1.09
CA TYR A 124 -34.37 -1.53 -0.34
C TYR A 124 -33.16 -2.26 -0.92
N ARG A 125 -31.98 -2.12 -0.29
CA ARG A 125 -30.78 -2.87 -0.71
C ARG A 125 -30.95 -4.39 -0.73
N LYS A 126 -31.73 -4.94 0.22
CA LYS A 126 -32.02 -6.38 0.26
C LYS A 126 -32.98 -6.78 -0.88
N ASP A 127 -33.97 -5.95 -1.16
CA ASP A 127 -35.01 -6.21 -2.16
C ASP A 127 -34.49 -5.97 -3.60
N SER A 128 -33.54 -5.05 -3.78
CA SER A 128 -32.91 -4.71 -5.07
C SER A 128 -31.75 -5.60 -5.46
N ARG A 129 -31.23 -6.43 -4.54
CA ARG A 129 -30.13 -7.39 -4.80
C ARG A 129 -30.47 -8.44 -5.86
N SER A 130 -31.73 -8.56 -6.28
CA SER A 130 -32.21 -9.63 -7.17
C SER A 130 -32.98 -9.14 -8.40
N LYS A 131 -33.13 -7.83 -8.61
CA LYS A 131 -33.98 -7.28 -9.69
C LYS A 131 -33.41 -5.97 -10.23
N PHE A 132 -32.64 -6.08 -11.32
CA PHE A 132 -32.38 -4.94 -12.21
C PHE A 132 -33.55 -4.79 -13.17
N VAL A 133 -34.22 -3.63 -13.13
CA VAL A 133 -35.25 -3.28 -14.10
C VAL A 133 -34.94 -1.90 -14.69
N GLY A 134 -34.54 -1.91 -15.97
CA GLY A 134 -34.64 -0.78 -16.91
C GLY A 134 -33.42 0.13 -17.05
N GLY A 135 -32.89 0.19 -18.28
CA GLY A 135 -32.22 1.31 -18.96
C GLY A 135 -31.48 2.35 -18.10
N GLY A 136 -30.16 2.16 -17.96
CA GLY A 136 -29.25 3.14 -17.35
C GLY A 136 -28.76 2.72 -15.97
N PHE A 137 -27.63 2.02 -15.95
CA PHE A 137 -26.73 1.77 -14.81
C PHE A 137 -27.40 1.40 -13.49
N GLY A 138 -28.50 0.64 -13.45
CA GLY A 138 -29.25 0.42 -12.19
C GLY A 138 -29.85 1.68 -11.56
N PHE A 139 -29.46 2.85 -12.05
CA PHE A 139 -29.87 4.15 -11.62
C PHE A 139 -31.25 4.49 -12.15
N ALA A 140 -31.95 3.83 -13.07
CA ALA A 140 -33.31 4.32 -13.40
C ALA A 140 -34.38 3.87 -12.37
N GLY A 141 -34.40 2.58 -12.03
CA GLY A 141 -35.23 2.05 -10.95
C GLY A 141 -34.73 2.46 -9.56
N ALA A 142 -33.39 2.52 -9.38
CA ALA A 142 -32.80 3.07 -8.18
C ALA A 142 -32.86 4.59 -8.14
N ALA A 143 -32.66 5.38 -9.20
CA ALA A 143 -32.69 6.85 -9.08
C ALA A 143 -34.03 7.34 -8.62
N ASN A 144 -35.18 6.75 -8.91
CA ASN A 144 -36.41 7.30 -8.29
C ASN A 144 -36.40 7.16 -6.75
N MET A 145 -35.78 6.10 -6.22
CA MET A 145 -35.66 5.85 -4.78
C MET A 145 -34.38 6.41 -4.15
N ALA A 146 -33.23 6.19 -4.76
CA ALA A 146 -31.92 6.79 -4.52
C ALA A 146 -31.96 8.31 -4.70
N THR A 147 -32.50 8.90 -5.77
CA THR A 147 -32.73 10.37 -5.83
C THR A 147 -33.69 10.80 -4.73
N GLY A 148 -34.68 9.98 -4.38
CA GLY A 148 -35.56 10.23 -3.21
C GLY A 148 -34.80 10.25 -1.87
N PHE A 149 -33.95 9.27 -1.61
CA PHE A 149 -33.08 9.18 -0.45
C PHE A 149 -31.97 10.23 -0.48
N LEU A 150 -31.38 10.51 -1.63
CA LEU A 150 -30.32 11.48 -1.82
C LEU A 150 -30.87 12.89 -1.59
N HIS A 151 -32.08 13.18 -2.09
CA HIS A 151 -32.79 14.42 -1.78
C HIS A 151 -33.17 14.54 -0.31
N SER A 152 -33.69 13.49 0.33
CA SER A 152 -33.96 13.53 1.77
C SER A 152 -32.67 13.71 2.57
N MET A 153 -31.57 13.09 2.14
CA MET A 153 -30.24 13.26 2.71
C MET A 153 -29.70 14.67 2.54
N PHE A 154 -29.88 15.32 1.38
CA PHE A 154 -29.50 16.73 1.21
C PHE A 154 -30.21 17.62 2.23
N ASN A 155 -31.48 17.37 2.49
CA ASN A 155 -32.22 18.12 3.50
C ASN A 155 -31.68 17.87 4.92
N ILE A 156 -31.30 16.63 5.26
CA ILE A 156 -30.69 16.30 6.56
C ILE A 156 -29.29 16.91 6.71
N LEU A 157 -28.49 16.86 5.64
CA LEU A 157 -27.12 17.38 5.57
C LEU A 157 -27.04 18.89 5.88
N ASP A 158 -28.10 19.65 5.58
CA ASP A 158 -28.19 21.08 5.90
C ASP A 158 -28.58 21.34 7.35
N GLY A 159 -29.32 20.42 8.00
CA GLY A 159 -29.70 20.51 9.40
C GLY A 159 -28.63 20.01 10.41
N ALA A 160 -27.76 19.09 10.01
CA ALA A 160 -26.82 18.40 10.90
C ALA A 160 -25.56 19.21 11.30
N VAL A 161 -25.37 20.43 10.79
CA VAL A 161 -24.14 21.25 10.91
C VAL A 161 -23.82 21.68 12.35
N THR A 162 -24.77 21.61 13.28
CA THR A 162 -24.66 22.24 14.61
C THR A 162 -24.17 21.34 15.75
N ASN A 163 -23.94 20.04 15.53
CA ASN A 163 -23.54 19.13 16.61
C ASN A 163 -22.07 18.68 16.51
N ALA A 164 -21.22 19.22 17.40
CA ALA A 164 -19.80 18.91 17.46
C ALA A 164 -19.49 17.41 17.68
N SER A 165 -20.34 16.69 18.43
CA SER A 165 -20.17 15.24 18.67
C SER A 165 -20.39 14.44 17.38
N ILE A 166 -21.42 14.79 16.61
CA ILE A 166 -21.72 14.16 15.33
C ILE A 166 -20.60 14.44 14.32
N ASN A 167 -20.14 15.68 14.22
CA ASN A 167 -19.03 16.05 13.32
C ASN A 167 -17.74 15.27 13.65
N SER A 168 -17.42 15.07 14.93
CA SER A 168 -16.29 14.25 15.35
C SER A 168 -16.43 12.79 14.89
N GLN A 169 -17.63 12.21 15.01
CA GLN A 169 -17.90 10.84 14.57
C GLN A 169 -17.85 10.70 13.04
N MET A 170 -18.42 11.66 12.30
CA MET A 170 -18.30 11.70 10.84
C MET A 170 -16.85 11.78 10.38
N ASN A 171 -16.04 12.61 11.04
CA ASN A 171 -14.61 12.74 10.74
C ASN A 171 -13.84 11.44 11.03
N LYS A 172 -14.22 10.67 12.06
CA LYS A 172 -13.64 9.34 12.32
C LYS A 172 -13.91 8.36 11.18
N ILE A 173 -15.14 8.30 10.67
CA ILE A 173 -15.49 7.41 9.54
C ILE A 173 -14.75 7.85 8.28
N TYR A 174 -14.71 9.16 7.99
CA TYR A 174 -14.01 9.69 6.82
C TYR A 174 -12.50 9.42 6.85
N LYS A 175 -11.87 9.52 8.03
CA LYS A 175 -10.43 9.26 8.20
C LYS A 175 -10.09 7.78 8.38
N ASP A 176 -11.07 6.89 8.48
CA ASP A 176 -10.84 5.45 8.52
C ASP A 176 -10.35 4.98 7.14
N PRO A 177 -9.12 4.43 7.03
CA PRO A 177 -8.59 3.93 5.77
C PRO A 177 -9.52 2.91 5.09
N LYS A 178 -10.27 2.12 5.87
CA LYS A 178 -11.19 1.12 5.33
C LYS A 178 -12.35 1.75 4.55
N THR A 179 -12.81 2.93 4.93
CA THR A 179 -13.87 3.65 4.21
C THR A 179 -13.40 4.06 2.82
N LYS A 180 -12.18 4.60 2.72
CA LYS A 180 -11.59 4.97 1.44
C LYS A 180 -11.31 3.73 0.60
N GLN A 181 -10.68 2.71 1.19
CA GLN A 181 -10.31 1.49 0.49
C GLN A 181 -11.52 0.74 -0.06
N SER A 182 -12.64 0.63 0.67
CA SER A 182 -13.82 -0.08 0.17
C SER A 182 -14.44 0.59 -1.05
N LEU A 183 -14.48 1.93 -1.09
CA LEU A 183 -14.97 2.69 -2.25
C LEU A 183 -14.01 2.56 -3.45
N VAL A 184 -12.71 2.74 -3.22
CA VAL A 184 -11.68 2.63 -4.27
C VAL A 184 -11.68 1.22 -4.86
N TYR A 185 -11.68 0.20 -4.01
CA TYR A 185 -11.71 -1.20 -4.44
C TYR A 185 -13.03 -1.58 -5.10
N GLY A 186 -14.14 -0.94 -4.69
CA GLY A 186 -15.43 -1.06 -5.35
C GLY A 186 -15.38 -0.65 -6.83
N VAL A 187 -14.77 0.51 -7.14
CA VAL A 187 -14.56 0.98 -8.53
C VAL A 187 -13.68 0.00 -9.31
N TYR A 188 -12.55 -0.41 -8.72
CA TYR A 188 -11.63 -1.36 -9.34
C TYR A 188 -12.33 -2.66 -9.76
N ASN A 189 -13.08 -3.29 -8.84
CA ASN A 189 -13.75 -4.56 -9.11
C ASN A 189 -14.90 -4.43 -10.11
N ASP A 190 -15.67 -3.34 -10.04
CA ASP A 190 -16.76 -3.10 -10.98
C ASP A 190 -16.23 -2.96 -12.41
N ILE A 191 -15.15 -2.18 -12.61
CA ILE A 191 -14.52 -1.99 -13.93
C ILE A 191 -13.92 -3.29 -14.44
N LYS A 192 -13.17 -4.02 -13.60
CA LYS A 192 -12.62 -5.33 -13.95
C LYS A 192 -13.73 -6.28 -14.40
N SER A 193 -14.88 -6.27 -13.73
CA SER A 193 -15.99 -7.20 -14.00
C SER A 193 -16.74 -6.91 -15.30
N ILE A 194 -16.63 -5.70 -15.88
CA ILE A 194 -17.22 -5.37 -17.19
C ILE A 194 -16.64 -6.23 -18.32
N VAL A 195 -15.46 -6.81 -18.13
CA VAL A 195 -14.84 -7.70 -19.13
C VAL A 195 -15.70 -8.94 -19.42
N TYR A 196 -16.46 -9.45 -18.44
CA TYR A 196 -17.27 -10.66 -18.59
C TYR A 196 -18.43 -10.50 -19.58
N PRO A 197 -19.34 -9.53 -19.43
CA PRO A 197 -20.41 -9.32 -20.42
C PRO A 197 -19.83 -8.96 -21.79
N LEU A 198 -18.71 -8.24 -21.85
CA LEU A 198 -18.03 -7.90 -23.09
C LEU A 198 -17.53 -9.15 -23.84
N CYS A 199 -16.74 -9.99 -23.18
CA CYS A 199 -16.24 -11.25 -23.73
C CYS A 199 -17.39 -12.20 -24.11
N SER A 200 -18.46 -12.25 -23.32
CA SER A 200 -19.66 -13.04 -23.62
C SER A 200 -20.37 -12.57 -24.91
N ILE A 201 -20.35 -11.28 -25.21
CA ILE A 201 -20.90 -10.74 -26.46
C ILE A 201 -19.97 -11.09 -27.64
N ILE A 202 -18.65 -10.98 -27.45
CA ILE A 202 -17.66 -11.30 -28.48
C ILE A 202 -17.73 -12.78 -28.87
N SER A 203 -17.77 -13.69 -27.89
CA SER A 203 -17.81 -15.15 -28.14
C SER A 203 -19.06 -15.60 -28.90
N LYS A 204 -20.20 -14.93 -28.71
CA LYS A 204 -21.44 -15.20 -29.48
C LYS A 204 -21.27 -14.96 -30.98
N LYS A 205 -20.39 -14.03 -31.37
CA LYS A 205 -20.12 -13.73 -32.77
C LYS A 205 -18.91 -14.50 -33.30
N TYR A 206 -17.91 -14.72 -32.47
CA TYR A 206 -16.67 -15.40 -32.80
C TYR A 206 -16.56 -16.67 -31.93
N PRO A 207 -17.07 -17.83 -32.39
CA PRO A 207 -17.08 -19.06 -31.60
C PRO A 207 -15.69 -19.57 -31.23
N ASP A 208 -14.65 -19.21 -32.00
CA ASP A 208 -13.26 -19.54 -31.70
C ASP A 208 -12.65 -18.64 -30.61
N PHE A 209 -13.36 -17.58 -30.19
CA PHE A 209 -12.98 -16.76 -29.06
C PHE A 209 -13.53 -17.35 -27.76
N GLU A 210 -12.62 -17.70 -26.85
CA GLU A 210 -12.92 -18.16 -25.51
C GLU A 210 -12.19 -17.27 -24.49
N MET A 211 -12.82 -16.98 -23.37
CA MET A 211 -12.15 -16.24 -22.30
C MET A 211 -11.19 -17.19 -21.56
N THR A 212 -9.97 -17.39 -22.09
CA THR A 212 -8.99 -18.33 -21.52
C THR A 212 -8.67 -18.02 -20.07
N TYR A 213 -8.44 -16.74 -19.75
CA TYR A 213 -8.03 -16.32 -18.42
C TYR A 213 -9.26 -15.96 -17.59
N THR A 214 -9.75 -16.95 -16.86
CA THR A 214 -10.87 -16.77 -15.94
C THR A 214 -10.42 -16.13 -14.63
N ASP A 215 -11.39 -15.75 -13.83
CA ASP A 215 -11.18 -15.25 -12.49
C ASP A 215 -10.46 -16.28 -11.59
N GLU A 216 -10.67 -17.57 -11.84
CA GLU A 216 -9.96 -18.66 -11.17
C GLU A 216 -8.50 -18.72 -11.61
N SER A 217 -8.21 -18.61 -12.90
CA SER A 217 -6.84 -18.57 -13.40
C SER A 217 -6.06 -17.40 -12.80
N VAL A 218 -6.64 -16.20 -12.77
CA VAL A 218 -6.01 -15.04 -12.13
C VAL A 218 -5.80 -15.26 -10.62
N ARG A 219 -6.78 -15.84 -9.91
CA ARG A 219 -6.63 -16.18 -8.49
C ARG A 219 -5.53 -17.21 -8.25
N ASN A 220 -5.36 -18.17 -9.15
CA ASN A 220 -4.28 -19.14 -9.06
C ASN A 220 -2.92 -18.46 -9.23
N ALA A 221 -2.78 -17.56 -10.22
CA ALA A 221 -1.57 -16.76 -10.39
C ALA A 221 -1.27 -15.91 -9.16
N GLU A 222 -2.27 -15.20 -8.62
CA GLU A 222 -2.15 -14.38 -7.41
C GLU A 222 -1.72 -15.24 -6.21
N THR A 223 -2.31 -16.42 -6.05
CA THR A 223 -1.96 -17.34 -4.96
C THR A 223 -0.50 -17.80 -5.09
N ILE A 224 -0.04 -18.12 -6.29
CA ILE A 224 1.35 -18.48 -6.54
C ILE A 224 2.26 -17.28 -6.24
N TYR A 225 1.93 -16.09 -6.74
CA TYR A 225 2.64 -14.85 -6.49
C TYR A 225 2.80 -14.61 -4.98
N GLN A 226 1.72 -14.69 -4.20
CA GLN A 226 1.77 -14.53 -2.75
C GLN A 226 2.59 -15.64 -2.06
N ASN A 227 2.45 -16.90 -2.47
CA ASN A 227 3.24 -18.00 -1.91
C ASN A 227 4.74 -17.88 -2.18
N ILE A 228 5.11 -17.27 -3.32
CA ILE A 228 6.51 -16.93 -3.64
C ILE A 228 6.99 -15.83 -2.70
N LEU A 229 6.20 -14.76 -2.51
CA LEU A 229 6.55 -13.66 -1.60
C LEU A 229 6.65 -14.11 -0.14
N ASP A 230 5.84 -15.09 0.25
CA ASP A 230 5.81 -15.68 1.59
C ASP A 230 6.91 -16.76 1.81
N ASP A 231 7.76 -17.01 0.81
CA ASP A 231 8.83 -18.03 0.82
C ASP A 231 8.32 -19.44 1.19
N VAL A 232 7.11 -19.78 0.72
CA VAL A 232 6.49 -21.09 0.99
C VAL A 232 6.87 -22.12 -0.07
N ILE A 233 7.26 -21.68 -1.27
CA ILE A 233 7.60 -22.56 -2.40
C ILE A 233 9.07 -23.02 -2.30
N PRO A 234 9.35 -24.34 -2.30
CA PRO A 234 10.72 -24.85 -2.32
C PRO A 234 11.51 -24.42 -3.57
N ASP A 235 12.81 -24.20 -3.42
CA ASP A 235 13.71 -23.70 -4.49
C ASP A 235 13.64 -24.53 -5.77
N GLU A 236 13.53 -25.85 -5.63
CA GLU A 236 13.44 -26.80 -6.74
C GLU A 236 12.17 -26.60 -7.58
N GLN A 237 11.09 -26.10 -6.97
CA GLN A 237 9.78 -25.87 -7.61
C GLN A 237 9.56 -24.40 -8.00
N LEU A 238 10.43 -23.49 -7.55
CA LEU A 238 10.21 -22.06 -7.70
C LEU A 238 10.13 -21.62 -9.17
N LYS A 239 10.96 -22.22 -10.05
CA LYS A 239 10.93 -21.93 -11.49
C LYS A 239 9.62 -22.36 -12.14
N GLU A 240 9.16 -23.57 -11.83
CA GLU A 240 7.89 -24.10 -12.33
C GLU A 240 6.73 -23.23 -11.88
N ALA A 241 6.70 -22.85 -10.60
CA ALA A 241 5.67 -21.98 -10.04
C ALA A 241 5.64 -20.60 -10.73
N VAL A 242 6.79 -20.00 -11.01
CA VAL A 242 6.85 -18.73 -11.74
C VAL A 242 6.34 -18.87 -13.18
N VAL A 243 6.68 -19.97 -13.85
CA VAL A 243 6.15 -20.28 -15.18
C VAL A 243 4.63 -20.43 -15.13
N ASP A 244 4.09 -21.17 -14.16
CA ASP A 244 2.65 -21.35 -13.96
C ASP A 244 1.93 -20.03 -13.66
N MET A 245 2.52 -19.17 -12.82
CA MET A 245 2.01 -17.84 -12.50
C MET A 245 1.86 -16.99 -13.79
N LEU A 246 2.92 -16.92 -14.60
CA LEU A 246 2.92 -16.18 -15.86
C LEU A 246 1.95 -16.80 -16.87
N CYS A 247 1.79 -18.12 -16.91
CA CYS A 247 0.83 -18.78 -17.80
C CYS A 247 -0.62 -18.51 -17.40
N ASN A 248 -0.92 -18.34 -16.11
CA ASN A 248 -2.26 -18.09 -15.62
C ASN A 248 -2.70 -16.62 -15.76
N ALA A 249 -1.76 -15.68 -15.78
CA ALA A 249 -2.08 -14.26 -15.97
C ALA A 249 -0.90 -13.51 -16.61
N PRO A 250 -0.64 -13.72 -17.91
CA PRO A 250 0.51 -13.14 -18.62
C PRO A 250 0.36 -11.65 -18.91
N PHE A 251 -0.74 -11.03 -18.47
CA PHE A 251 -1.03 -9.61 -18.64
C PHE A 251 -0.73 -8.77 -17.39
N LYS A 252 -0.14 -9.37 -16.35
CA LYS A 252 0.25 -8.70 -15.10
C LYS A 252 1.75 -8.43 -15.10
N ASP A 253 2.13 -7.16 -15.17
CA ASP A 253 3.52 -6.70 -15.23
C ASP A 253 4.33 -7.10 -13.98
N GLU A 254 3.74 -7.00 -12.80
CA GLU A 254 4.32 -7.39 -11.51
C GLU A 254 4.86 -8.83 -11.49
N TYR A 255 4.24 -9.74 -12.24
CA TYR A 255 4.67 -11.14 -12.34
C TYR A 255 5.95 -11.29 -13.13
N TYR A 256 6.13 -10.50 -14.18
CA TYR A 256 7.38 -10.48 -14.93
C TYR A 256 8.47 -9.77 -14.12
N LEU A 257 8.15 -8.71 -13.38
CA LEU A 257 9.10 -8.08 -12.46
C LEU A 257 9.62 -9.12 -11.47
N LEU A 258 8.72 -9.85 -10.81
CA LEU A 258 9.08 -10.93 -9.89
C LEU A 258 9.92 -12.01 -10.59
N ALA A 259 9.53 -12.44 -11.78
CA ALA A 259 10.26 -13.45 -12.55
C ALA A 259 11.69 -12.99 -12.88
N TYR A 260 11.86 -11.75 -13.35
CA TYR A 260 13.18 -11.16 -13.60
C TYR A 260 14.00 -11.12 -12.32
N TYR A 261 13.40 -10.65 -11.23
CA TYR A 261 14.08 -10.59 -9.95
C TYR A 261 14.53 -11.97 -9.51
N LEU A 262 13.72 -13.00 -9.67
CA LEU A 262 14.03 -14.38 -9.29
C LEU A 262 15.13 -15.02 -10.12
N PHE A 263 15.09 -14.85 -11.45
CA PHE A 263 15.90 -15.68 -12.36
C PHE A 263 16.69 -14.91 -13.41
N GLY A 264 16.56 -13.58 -13.46
CA GLY A 264 17.14 -12.73 -14.50
C GLY A 264 16.52 -12.98 -15.87
N ASP A 265 17.18 -12.46 -16.92
CA ASP A 265 16.78 -12.67 -18.31
C ASP A 265 17.99 -12.75 -19.25
N GLU A 266 18.90 -13.69 -18.96
CA GLU A 266 20.14 -13.89 -19.72
C GLU A 266 19.87 -14.27 -21.18
N ASN A 267 18.85 -15.11 -21.41
CA ASN A 267 18.49 -15.63 -22.73
C ASN A 267 17.44 -14.77 -23.47
N ASN A 268 16.98 -13.66 -22.88
CA ASN A 268 15.89 -12.79 -23.38
C ASN A 268 14.53 -13.51 -23.53
N GLU A 269 14.33 -14.62 -22.83
CA GLU A 269 13.07 -15.38 -22.86
C GLU A 269 11.93 -14.59 -22.21
N LEU A 270 12.21 -13.94 -21.07
CA LEU A 270 11.22 -13.13 -20.36
C LEU A 270 10.90 -11.85 -21.14
N SER A 271 11.92 -11.21 -21.73
CA SER A 271 11.73 -10.06 -22.62
C SER A 271 10.84 -10.38 -23.81
N GLN A 272 11.05 -11.53 -24.46
CA GLN A 272 10.23 -11.97 -25.58
C GLN A 272 8.78 -12.22 -25.15
N LEU A 273 8.58 -12.84 -23.99
CA LEU A 273 7.23 -13.07 -23.47
C LEU A 273 6.51 -11.74 -23.17
N ALA A 274 7.20 -10.79 -22.54
CA ALA A 274 6.66 -9.45 -22.28
C ALA A 274 6.27 -8.73 -23.58
N GLU A 275 7.11 -8.81 -24.63
CA GLU A 275 6.81 -8.23 -25.95
C GLU A 275 5.58 -8.87 -26.60
N ILE A 276 5.44 -10.20 -26.50
CA ILE A 276 4.28 -10.94 -27.04
C ILE A 276 2.97 -10.47 -26.41
N PHE A 277 2.97 -10.23 -25.09
CA PHE A 277 1.80 -9.82 -24.33
C PHE A 277 1.64 -8.30 -24.18
N ASP A 278 2.49 -7.51 -24.86
CA ASP A 278 2.48 -6.04 -24.83
C ASP A 278 2.63 -5.48 -23.40
N ILE A 279 3.53 -6.11 -22.63
CA ILE A 279 3.85 -5.73 -21.26
C ILE A 279 5.09 -4.84 -21.28
N SER A 280 4.93 -3.61 -20.79
CA SER A 280 5.99 -2.61 -20.79
C SER A 280 6.90 -2.83 -19.58
N ILE A 281 8.01 -3.53 -19.79
CA ILE A 281 9.00 -3.79 -18.75
C ILE A 281 10.36 -3.31 -19.23
N ASP A 282 10.99 -2.46 -18.42
CA ASP A 282 12.32 -1.95 -18.73
C ASP A 282 13.42 -2.94 -18.30
N ILE A 283 13.45 -4.10 -18.94
CA ILE A 283 14.46 -5.14 -18.67
C ILE A 283 15.88 -4.61 -18.95
N LYS A 284 16.04 -3.62 -19.84
CA LYS A 284 17.33 -2.95 -20.07
C LYS A 284 17.78 -2.19 -18.83
N ARG A 285 16.91 -1.39 -18.23
CA ARG A 285 17.16 -0.73 -16.95
C ARG A 285 17.48 -1.74 -15.86
N MET A 286 16.81 -2.89 -15.83
CA MET A 286 17.12 -3.93 -14.83
C MET A 286 18.50 -4.57 -15.05
N LYS A 287 18.91 -4.83 -16.31
CA LYS A 287 20.28 -5.28 -16.61
C LYS A 287 21.32 -4.24 -16.17
N GLN A 288 21.02 -2.96 -16.40
CA GLN A 288 21.85 -1.86 -15.91
C GLN A 288 21.88 -1.81 -14.37
N ALA A 289 20.78 -2.12 -13.71
CA ALA A 289 20.70 -2.23 -12.25
C ALA A 289 21.62 -3.34 -11.72
N ASP A 290 21.66 -4.49 -12.39
CA ASP A 290 22.59 -5.58 -12.04
C ASP A 290 24.05 -5.16 -12.21
N ASP A 291 24.37 -4.43 -13.28
CA ASP A 291 25.72 -3.91 -13.49
C ASP A 291 26.10 -2.83 -12.46
N ASN A 292 25.13 -2.02 -12.02
CA ASN A 292 25.31 -1.08 -10.92
C ASN A 292 25.58 -1.81 -9.59
N ALA A 293 24.83 -2.86 -9.28
CA ALA A 293 25.04 -3.68 -8.09
C ALA A 293 26.42 -4.37 -8.10
N LYS A 294 26.85 -4.88 -9.26
CA LYS A 294 28.22 -5.40 -9.46
C LYS A 294 29.27 -4.33 -9.15
N SER A 295 29.09 -3.12 -9.65
CA SER A 295 30.00 -2.00 -9.39
C SER A 295 30.02 -1.61 -7.92
N PHE A 296 28.87 -1.65 -7.22
CA PHE A 296 28.75 -1.26 -5.82
C PHE A 296 29.40 -2.27 -4.87
N PHE A 297 29.16 -3.57 -5.06
CA PHE A 297 29.68 -4.61 -4.17
C PHE A 297 31.06 -5.15 -4.59
N GLY A 298 31.51 -4.86 -5.81
CA GLY A 298 32.77 -5.38 -6.36
C GLY A 298 32.82 -6.90 -6.32
N ASP A 299 33.95 -7.45 -5.86
CA ASP A 299 34.19 -8.90 -5.79
C ASP A 299 33.20 -9.66 -4.89
N ASN A 300 32.50 -8.97 -3.98
CA ASN A 300 31.50 -9.59 -3.12
C ASN A 300 30.14 -9.75 -3.80
N TYR A 301 29.93 -9.18 -4.98
CA TYR A 301 28.64 -9.20 -5.67
C TYR A 301 28.08 -10.62 -5.82
N SER A 302 28.85 -11.57 -6.36
CA SER A 302 28.35 -12.94 -6.58
C SER A 302 27.96 -13.64 -5.27
N LYS A 303 28.67 -13.35 -4.17
CA LYS A 303 28.33 -13.89 -2.84
C LYS A 303 27.01 -13.31 -2.34
N PHE A 304 26.78 -12.01 -2.52
CA PHE A 304 25.56 -11.36 -2.08
C PHE A 304 24.38 -11.63 -2.99
N GLU A 305 24.58 -11.71 -4.30
CA GLU A 305 23.56 -12.17 -5.25
C GLU A 305 23.08 -13.56 -4.86
N TYR A 306 23.99 -14.46 -4.48
CA TYR A 306 23.62 -15.78 -3.99
C TYR A 306 22.89 -15.71 -2.63
N ALA A 307 23.44 -15.02 -1.65
CA ALA A 307 22.88 -14.95 -0.29
C ALA A 307 21.52 -14.23 -0.24
N MET A 308 21.31 -13.24 -1.10
CA MET A 308 20.08 -12.46 -1.23
C MET A 308 19.26 -12.85 -2.47
N SER A 309 19.50 -14.04 -3.02
CA SER A 309 18.81 -14.57 -4.21
C SER A 309 17.30 -14.77 -4.01
N LYS A 310 16.75 -14.49 -2.84
CA LYS A 310 15.31 -14.45 -2.57
C LYS A 310 14.82 -13.14 -1.96
N ASN A 311 15.74 -12.25 -1.59
CA ASN A 311 15.39 -11.01 -0.92
C ASN A 311 14.84 -9.99 -1.92
N ILE A 312 13.57 -9.61 -1.76
CA ILE A 312 12.86 -8.73 -2.69
C ILE A 312 13.47 -7.32 -2.73
N PHE A 313 13.97 -6.81 -1.61
CA PHE A 313 14.56 -5.47 -1.53
C PHE A 313 15.90 -5.42 -2.24
N PHE A 314 16.72 -6.45 -2.06
CA PHE A 314 17.99 -6.58 -2.79
C PHE A 314 17.76 -6.55 -4.30
N LYS A 315 16.77 -7.31 -4.77
CA LYS A 315 16.49 -7.44 -6.21
C LYS A 315 15.89 -6.19 -6.83
N SER A 316 14.92 -5.57 -6.14
CA SER A 316 14.21 -4.38 -6.61
C SER A 316 15.01 -3.07 -6.49
N SER A 317 16.04 -3.04 -5.64
CA SER A 317 16.76 -1.80 -5.32
C SER A 317 18.18 -1.74 -5.89
N LYS A 318 18.58 -2.69 -6.74
CA LYS A 318 19.93 -2.77 -7.33
C LYS A 318 20.36 -1.48 -8.04
N GLU A 319 19.43 -0.81 -8.70
CA GLU A 319 19.69 0.44 -9.43
C GLU A 319 19.96 1.64 -8.51
N HIS A 320 19.58 1.54 -7.24
CA HIS A 320 19.75 2.60 -6.23
C HIS A 320 20.95 2.35 -5.32
N LEU A 321 21.62 1.19 -5.45
CA LEU A 321 22.86 0.92 -4.75
C LEU A 321 23.94 1.92 -5.16
N GLY A 322 24.61 2.54 -4.19
CA GLY A 322 25.60 3.58 -4.45
C GLY A 322 25.01 4.92 -4.86
N LYS A 323 23.70 5.12 -4.75
CA LYS A 323 23.07 6.45 -4.67
C LYS A 323 22.91 6.87 -3.19
N PRO A 324 22.60 8.13 -2.84
CA PRO A 324 22.38 8.53 -1.45
C PRO A 324 21.41 7.61 -0.70
N LEU A 325 21.65 7.39 0.60
CA LEU A 325 20.88 6.41 1.38
C LEU A 325 19.42 6.82 1.54
N SER A 326 19.15 8.12 1.55
CA SER A 326 17.81 8.71 1.46
C SER A 326 17.05 8.26 0.21
N GLU A 327 17.67 8.31 -0.96
CA GLU A 327 17.06 7.87 -2.23
C GLU A 327 16.79 6.36 -2.20
N LEU A 328 17.74 5.57 -1.70
CA LEU A 328 17.53 4.14 -1.51
C LEU A 328 16.35 3.87 -0.57
N CYS A 329 16.29 4.55 0.58
CA CYS A 329 15.21 4.36 1.55
C CYS A 329 13.84 4.73 0.99
N LEU A 330 13.74 5.80 0.20
CA LEU A 330 12.52 6.17 -0.52
C LEU A 330 12.13 5.10 -1.54
N LYS A 331 13.08 4.50 -2.26
CA LYS A 331 12.75 3.41 -3.17
C LYS A 331 12.22 2.18 -2.44
N LEU A 332 12.80 1.85 -1.28
CA LEU A 332 12.38 0.69 -0.49
C LEU A 332 10.92 0.79 -0.01
N THR A 333 10.37 2.00 0.19
CA THR A 333 8.94 2.15 0.55
C THR A 333 7.99 1.77 -0.59
N GLU A 334 8.43 1.89 -1.84
CA GLU A 334 7.64 1.47 -3.01
C GLU A 334 7.53 -0.06 -3.11
N VAL A 335 8.49 -0.78 -2.53
CA VAL A 335 8.55 -2.26 -2.54
C VAL A 335 7.73 -2.86 -1.39
N LEU A 336 7.56 -2.12 -0.30
CA LEU A 336 6.77 -2.56 0.84
C LEU A 336 5.30 -2.76 0.47
N ASP A 337 4.70 -3.85 0.97
CA ASP A 337 3.27 -4.08 0.85
C ASP A 337 2.49 -2.86 1.41
N LYS A 338 1.41 -2.47 0.72
CA LYS A 338 0.58 -1.30 1.06
C LYS A 338 0.09 -1.36 2.52
N GLU A 339 -0.15 -2.55 3.06
CA GLU A 339 -0.51 -2.73 4.46
C GLU A 339 0.67 -2.39 5.39
N ILE A 340 1.89 -2.83 5.07
CA ILE A 340 3.11 -2.49 5.83
C ILE A 340 3.38 -0.99 5.81
N ASN A 341 3.16 -0.32 4.68
CA ASN A 341 3.36 1.14 4.55
C ASN A 341 2.50 1.96 5.53
N SER A 342 1.44 1.38 6.11
CA SER A 342 0.68 2.05 7.18
C SER A 342 1.42 2.05 8.53
N TYR A 343 2.27 1.05 8.77
CA TYR A 343 3.05 0.84 9.98
C TYR A 343 4.51 1.31 9.85
N MET A 344 5.11 1.17 8.67
CA MET A 344 6.47 1.59 8.37
C MET A 344 6.49 3.02 7.81
N VAL A 345 7.34 3.86 8.39
CA VAL A 345 7.52 5.26 7.98
C VAL A 345 8.99 5.50 7.66
N CYS A 346 9.29 5.97 6.46
CA CYS A 346 10.63 6.38 6.06
C CYS A 346 10.95 7.78 6.60
N PHE A 347 12.14 7.97 7.17
CA PHE A 347 12.57 9.26 7.71
C PHE A 347 12.83 10.33 6.64
N PHE A 348 13.04 9.91 5.38
CA PHE A 348 13.31 10.80 4.24
C PHE A 348 12.07 11.15 3.43
N ASP A 349 10.92 10.54 3.74
CA ASP A 349 9.68 10.83 3.04
C ASP A 349 9.11 12.16 3.53
N THR A 350 9.09 13.17 2.66
CA THR A 350 8.54 14.50 2.97
C THR A 350 7.02 14.49 3.24
N SER A 351 6.33 13.41 2.87
CA SER A 351 4.93 13.18 3.22
C SER A 351 4.76 12.47 4.58
N ALA A 352 5.87 11.97 5.16
CA ALA A 352 5.85 11.30 6.45
C ALA A 352 5.35 12.22 7.56
N LYS A 353 4.59 11.62 8.48
CA LYS A 353 4.04 12.28 9.66
C LYS A 353 5.17 12.60 10.63
N SER A 354 5.77 13.79 10.49
CA SER A 354 6.93 14.27 11.26
C SER A 354 6.80 14.08 12.78
N GLU A 355 5.58 14.14 13.31
CA GLU A 355 5.28 13.90 14.74
C GLU A 355 5.62 12.46 15.19
N ARG A 356 5.35 11.44 14.37
CA ARG A 356 5.64 10.03 14.69
C ARG A 356 7.14 9.79 14.82
N LEU A 357 7.88 10.30 13.83
CA LEU A 357 9.33 10.20 13.75
C LEU A 357 10.00 10.93 14.92
N SER A 358 9.52 12.15 15.22
CA SER A 358 10.00 12.91 16.38
C SER A 358 9.70 12.19 17.69
N ASN A 359 8.51 11.60 17.84
CA ASN A 359 8.14 10.87 19.03
C ASN A 359 9.02 9.63 19.25
N SER A 360 9.35 8.87 18.20
CA SER A 360 10.16 7.66 18.34
C SER A 360 11.58 7.97 18.81
N LEU A 361 12.21 8.99 18.22
CA LEU A 361 13.55 9.45 18.60
C LEU A 361 13.61 9.96 20.05
N ASN A 362 12.53 10.61 20.52
CA ASN A 362 12.46 11.13 21.89
C ASN A 362 12.03 10.10 22.94
N THR A 363 11.50 8.94 22.52
CA THR A 363 10.91 7.95 23.44
C THR A 363 11.81 6.73 23.63
N PHE A 364 12.31 6.14 22.54
CA PHE A 364 13.04 4.88 22.62
C PHE A 364 14.23 4.74 21.65
N ALA A 365 14.33 5.62 20.65
CA ALA A 365 15.37 5.56 19.62
C ALA A 365 16.40 6.69 19.78
N PHE A 366 17.19 6.61 20.86
CA PHE A 366 18.27 7.56 21.16
C PHE A 366 19.49 7.30 20.25
N CYS A 367 19.39 7.78 19.00
CA CYS A 367 20.43 7.66 17.97
C CYS A 367 21.67 8.49 18.32
N GLN A 368 22.84 8.04 17.87
CA GLN A 368 24.09 8.80 17.99
C GLN A 368 24.20 9.87 16.88
N ASP A 369 25.06 10.87 17.05
CA ASP A 369 25.23 11.97 16.08
C ASP A 369 25.72 11.50 14.70
N ASP A 370 26.42 10.37 14.64
CA ASP A 370 26.96 9.77 13.41
C ASP A 370 26.04 8.69 12.83
N GLU A 371 24.80 8.61 13.32
CA GLU A 371 23.84 7.58 13.00
C GLU A 371 22.59 8.18 12.35
N MET A 372 22.15 7.54 11.28
CA MET A 372 21.04 8.04 10.49
C MET A 372 19.82 7.13 10.64
N PRO A 373 18.71 7.64 11.20
CA PRO A 373 17.46 6.89 11.24
C PRO A 373 16.91 6.75 9.82
N LEU A 374 16.54 5.53 9.44
CA LEU A 374 16.08 5.19 8.09
C LEU A 374 14.58 4.93 8.07
N PHE A 375 14.13 4.05 8.98
CA PHE A 375 12.73 3.67 9.08
C PHE A 375 12.25 3.57 10.52
N LEU A 376 10.99 3.96 10.73
CA LEU A 376 10.23 3.69 11.94
C LEU A 376 9.17 2.63 11.63
N PHE A 377 9.22 1.51 12.33
CA PHE A 377 8.05 0.64 12.50
C PHE A 377 7.25 1.14 13.70
N ASP A 378 6.04 1.62 13.47
CA ASP A 378 5.16 2.14 14.52
C ASP A 378 4.06 1.12 14.83
N ASN A 379 4.15 0.56 16.02
CA ASN A 379 3.28 -0.50 16.50
C ASN A 379 2.05 0.06 17.24
N THR A 380 1.88 1.39 17.33
CA THR A 380 0.84 2.00 18.15
C THR A 380 -0.52 2.07 17.44
N ILE A 381 -1.59 1.77 18.18
CA ILE A 381 -2.97 1.70 17.67
C ILE A 381 -3.44 3.02 17.01
N PHE A 382 -2.86 4.15 17.42
CA PHE A 382 -3.19 5.48 16.88
C PHE A 382 -2.05 6.11 16.07
N ALA A 383 -1.06 5.32 15.65
CA ALA A 383 0.08 5.79 14.86
C ALA A 383 0.77 7.02 15.49
N THR A 384 1.10 6.91 16.77
CA THR A 384 1.74 7.95 17.59
C THR A 384 3.27 7.92 17.54
N GLY A 385 3.88 6.84 17.04
CA GLY A 385 5.33 6.66 16.98
C GLY A 385 6.02 6.35 18.31
N LYS A 386 5.27 6.05 19.37
CA LYS A 386 5.83 5.83 20.73
C LYS A 386 6.23 4.38 21.03
N GLU A 387 5.84 3.43 20.19
CA GLU A 387 6.19 2.02 20.33
C GLU A 387 6.52 1.39 18.97
N GLY A 388 7.33 0.34 18.99
CA GLY A 388 7.79 -0.39 17.81
C GLY A 388 9.31 -0.43 17.77
N PHE A 389 9.89 -0.22 16.60
CA PHE A 389 11.35 -0.14 16.45
C PHE A 389 11.76 0.91 15.40
N VAL A 390 12.96 1.46 15.56
CA VAL A 390 13.61 2.33 14.58
C VAL A 390 14.82 1.60 14.02
N LEU A 391 14.86 1.47 12.70
CA LEU A 391 15.99 0.93 11.95
C LEU A 391 16.82 2.11 11.45
N THR A 392 18.10 2.11 11.80
CA THR A 392 19.09 3.10 11.36
C THR A 392 20.10 2.44 10.41
N ASN A 393 21.09 3.20 9.96
CA ASN A 393 22.23 2.65 9.22
C ASN A 393 23.22 1.82 10.10
N LYS A 394 23.03 1.76 11.42
CA LYS A 394 23.94 1.07 12.36
C LYS A 394 23.25 0.15 13.36
N ASN A 395 22.04 0.47 13.79
CA ASN A 395 21.34 -0.18 14.88
C ASN A 395 19.84 -0.36 14.59
N ILE A 396 19.23 -1.24 15.39
CA ILE A 396 17.79 -1.36 15.57
C ILE A 396 17.49 -0.96 17.01
N TYR A 397 16.75 0.13 17.19
CA TYR A 397 16.28 0.62 18.49
C TYR A 397 14.86 0.16 18.75
N TYR A 398 14.56 -0.24 19.98
CA TYR A 398 13.22 -0.56 20.45
C TYR A 398 13.13 -0.30 21.96
N SER A 399 11.94 -0.33 22.54
CA SER A 399 11.74 -0.03 23.97
C SER A 399 12.54 -0.91 24.94
N GLY A 400 12.98 -2.09 24.49
CA GLY A 400 13.80 -3.02 25.27
C GLY A 400 15.32 -2.90 25.04
N GLY A 401 15.79 -1.94 24.24
CA GLY A 401 17.21 -1.68 24.01
C GLY A 401 17.58 -1.43 22.55
N CYS A 402 18.85 -1.66 22.21
CA CYS A 402 19.34 -1.59 20.84
C CYS A 402 20.10 -2.86 20.43
N ILE A 403 20.11 -3.15 19.12
CA ILE A 403 20.88 -4.22 18.50
C ILE A 403 21.67 -3.62 17.34
N LYS A 404 22.99 -3.77 17.33
CA LYS A 404 23.83 -3.35 16.19
C LYS A 404 23.55 -4.24 14.99
N LEU A 405 23.45 -3.65 13.80
CA LEU A 405 23.27 -4.40 12.55
C LEU A 405 24.42 -5.38 12.30
N ALA A 406 25.66 -4.96 12.63
CA ALA A 406 26.84 -5.80 12.52
C ALA A 406 26.83 -7.03 13.44
N ASP A 407 26.02 -7.02 14.51
CA ASP A 407 25.93 -8.11 15.48
C ASP A 407 24.78 -9.08 15.15
N ILE A 408 24.03 -8.87 14.07
CA ILE A 408 22.91 -9.72 13.67
C ILE A 408 23.45 -11.04 13.10
N ASN A 409 23.15 -12.14 13.78
CA ASN A 409 23.51 -13.49 13.36
C ASN A 409 22.29 -14.36 13.00
N SER A 410 21.09 -13.95 13.42
CA SER A 410 19.84 -14.65 13.13
C SER A 410 18.67 -13.68 13.19
N ILE A 411 17.79 -13.73 12.18
CA ILE A 411 16.49 -13.09 12.19
C ILE A 411 15.44 -14.16 11.87
N LYS A 412 14.39 -14.27 12.68
CA LYS A 412 13.36 -15.31 12.50
C LYS A 412 11.97 -14.78 12.86
N ASN A 413 10.96 -15.34 12.19
CA ASN A 413 9.58 -15.22 12.62
C ASN A 413 9.24 -16.40 13.54
N GLU A 414 9.32 -16.18 14.84
CA GLU A 414 8.96 -17.18 15.85
C GLU A 414 7.96 -16.55 16.82
N TRP A 415 6.70 -16.48 16.40
CA TRP A 415 5.61 -15.85 17.17
C TRP A 415 5.83 -14.34 17.28
N GLY A 416 6.26 -13.72 16.18
CA GLY A 416 6.75 -12.35 16.13
C GLY A 416 8.20 -12.28 15.64
N LEU A 417 8.67 -11.06 15.41
CA LEU A 417 10.05 -10.81 14.98
C LEU A 417 11.02 -11.10 16.12
N LYS A 418 11.97 -12.01 15.87
CA LYS A 418 13.11 -12.24 16.76
C LYS A 418 14.43 -11.98 16.06
N ILE A 419 15.30 -11.22 16.73
CA ILE A 419 16.67 -10.94 16.28
C ILE A 419 17.63 -11.45 17.34
N ASN A 420 18.54 -12.36 16.96
CA ASN A 420 19.44 -13.07 17.88
C ASN A 420 18.69 -13.69 19.08
N GLY A 421 17.47 -14.20 18.84
CA GLY A 421 16.59 -14.79 19.86
C GLY A 421 15.86 -13.77 20.75
N LYS A 422 16.11 -12.47 20.62
CA LYS A 422 15.39 -11.41 21.33
C LYS A 422 14.13 -11.02 20.59
N SER A 423 12.99 -10.98 21.28
CA SER A 423 11.72 -10.50 20.73
C SER A 423 11.75 -8.99 20.49
N ILE A 424 11.40 -8.59 19.28
CA ILE A 424 11.22 -7.19 18.89
C ILE A 424 9.72 -6.85 18.92
N PRO A 425 9.30 -5.68 19.44
CA PRO A 425 7.89 -5.31 19.51
C PRO A 425 7.22 -5.21 18.12
N THR A 426 6.42 -6.23 17.78
CA THR A 426 5.63 -6.30 16.55
C THR A 426 4.18 -6.76 16.79
N SER A 427 3.67 -6.60 18.02
CA SER A 427 2.39 -7.16 18.49
C SER A 427 1.14 -6.65 17.75
N SER A 428 1.30 -5.57 16.98
CA SER A 428 0.27 -4.91 16.17
C SER A 428 0.21 -5.47 14.74
N MET A 429 1.15 -6.35 14.36
CA MET A 429 1.22 -6.92 13.01
C MET A 429 0.18 -8.03 12.82
N PRO A 430 -0.69 -7.92 11.80
CA PRO A 430 -1.80 -8.85 11.62
C PRO A 430 -1.42 -10.20 10.97
N SER A 431 -0.24 -10.36 10.37
CA SER A 431 0.10 -11.61 9.66
C SER A 431 1.60 -11.97 9.61
N SER A 432 1.88 -13.26 9.41
CA SER A 432 3.24 -13.80 9.21
C SER A 432 3.92 -13.27 7.95
N LYS A 433 3.13 -12.98 6.90
CA LYS A 433 3.57 -12.38 5.63
C LYS A 433 4.26 -11.04 5.86
N LEU A 434 3.62 -10.14 6.62
CA LEU A 434 4.16 -8.81 6.87
C LEU A 434 5.48 -8.88 7.66
N ILE A 435 5.60 -9.83 8.59
CA ILE A 435 6.85 -10.06 9.33
C ILE A 435 7.94 -10.54 8.38
N SER A 436 7.64 -11.42 7.42
CA SER A 436 8.62 -11.88 6.43
C SER A 436 9.23 -10.72 5.63
N GLN A 437 8.40 -9.77 5.16
CA GLN A 437 8.91 -8.59 4.46
C GLN A 437 9.76 -7.69 5.36
N ILE A 438 9.39 -7.50 6.64
CA ILE A 438 10.26 -6.75 7.58
C ILE A 438 11.61 -7.45 7.77
N ILE A 439 11.62 -8.78 7.86
CA ILE A 439 12.86 -9.56 7.96
C ILE A 439 13.75 -9.29 6.74
N GLN A 440 13.18 -9.42 5.54
CA GLN A 440 13.91 -9.17 4.29
C GLN A 440 14.45 -7.73 4.23
N LEU A 441 13.68 -6.74 4.70
CA LEU A 441 14.14 -5.34 4.75
C LEU A 441 15.34 -5.18 5.70
N ILE A 442 15.25 -5.74 6.91
CA ILE A 442 16.34 -5.67 7.89
C ILE A 442 17.59 -6.37 7.35
N GLU A 443 17.46 -7.55 6.75
CA GLU A 443 18.56 -8.28 6.12
C GLU A 443 19.23 -7.46 5.02
N PHE A 444 18.44 -6.81 4.17
CA PHE A 444 18.95 -5.96 3.10
C PHE A 444 19.69 -4.73 3.64
N ILE A 445 19.11 -4.03 4.62
CA ILE A 445 19.74 -2.86 5.24
C ILE A 445 21.04 -3.23 5.96
N ALA A 446 21.04 -4.33 6.73
CA ALA A 446 22.23 -4.84 7.40
C ALA A 446 23.35 -5.22 6.41
N LEU A 447 22.98 -5.71 5.22
CA LEU A 447 23.92 -6.02 4.15
C LEU A 447 24.53 -4.76 3.51
N VAL A 448 23.70 -3.77 3.21
CA VAL A 448 24.06 -2.63 2.36
C VAL A 448 24.75 -1.51 3.12
N CYS A 449 24.28 -1.18 4.33
CA CYS A 449 24.82 -0.05 5.10
C CYS A 449 26.34 -0.07 5.32
N PRO A 450 27.01 -1.23 5.54
CA PRO A 450 28.47 -1.28 5.63
C PRO A 450 29.24 -0.80 4.39
N TYR A 451 28.59 -0.74 3.22
CA TYR A 451 29.19 -0.28 1.96
C TYR A 451 28.95 1.21 1.68
N TYR A 452 28.13 1.87 2.49
CA TYR A 452 27.88 3.31 2.40
C TYR A 452 28.92 4.08 3.24
N ASN A 453 29.94 4.64 2.58
CA ASN A 453 30.95 5.50 3.21
C ASN A 453 30.48 6.96 3.35
N GLU A 454 31.18 7.76 4.19
CA GLU A 454 30.91 9.18 4.44
C GLU A 454 30.75 10.04 3.17
N SER A 455 31.37 9.66 2.05
CA SER A 455 31.25 10.36 0.76
C SER A 455 29.82 10.38 0.18
N TYR A 456 28.97 9.42 0.56
CA TYR A 456 27.55 9.39 0.16
C TYR A 456 26.64 10.23 1.06
N ASN A 457 27.10 10.55 2.28
CA ASN A 457 26.34 11.29 3.28
C ASN A 457 26.58 12.81 3.20
N GLN A 458 27.59 13.28 2.45
CA GLN A 458 27.96 14.71 2.39
C GLN A 458 26.92 15.62 1.69
N ASN A 459 25.97 15.05 0.95
CA ASN A 459 24.86 15.80 0.32
C ASN A 459 23.51 15.61 1.02
N GLU A 460 23.47 14.84 2.11
CA GLU A 460 22.25 14.64 2.89
C GLU A 460 22.20 15.67 4.02
N THR A 461 21.79 16.89 3.68
CA THR A 461 21.13 17.72 4.69
C THR A 461 19.82 17.03 5.02
N LEU A 462 19.82 16.17 6.04
CA LEU A 462 18.67 16.08 6.94
C LEU A 462 18.30 17.53 7.24
N ASP A 463 17.02 17.87 7.07
CA ASP A 463 16.51 19.17 7.47
C ASP A 463 16.66 19.28 8.98
N THR A 464 17.86 19.71 9.38
CA THR A 464 18.28 19.95 10.76
C THR A 464 17.54 21.13 11.36
N SER A 465 16.57 21.71 10.65
CA SER A 465 15.55 22.57 11.25
C SER A 465 14.71 21.85 12.31
N MET A 466 14.71 20.51 12.36
CA MET A 466 14.17 19.76 13.51
C MET A 466 15.14 19.63 14.71
N ASN A 467 16.40 20.07 14.57
CA ASN A 467 17.38 20.18 15.66
C ASN A 467 17.70 21.64 16.06
N THR A 468 17.03 22.65 15.49
CA THR A 468 17.26 24.06 15.85
C THR A 468 16.23 24.66 16.80
N HIS A 469 15.73 23.88 17.75
CA HIS A 469 15.31 24.44 19.02
C HIS A 469 16.10 23.81 20.17
N ASN A 470 17.15 24.55 20.55
CA ASN A 470 17.97 24.45 21.76
C ASN A 470 19.19 23.52 21.71
N SER A 471 20.10 23.80 20.79
CA SER A 471 21.55 23.69 21.07
C SER A 471 22.13 25.08 21.35
N GLN A 472 21.61 25.77 22.35
CA GLN A 472 22.50 26.56 23.21
C GLN A 472 22.89 25.60 24.32
N CYS A 473 24.18 25.32 24.50
CA CYS A 473 24.67 24.83 25.78
C CYS A 473 24.19 25.83 26.83
N ILE A 474 23.08 25.50 27.50
CA ILE A 474 22.66 26.25 28.67
C ILE A 474 23.71 25.91 29.70
N ASP A 475 24.47 26.93 30.13
CA ASP A 475 25.43 26.82 31.22
C ASP A 475 24.78 26.04 32.37
N GLU A 476 25.39 24.95 32.81
CA GLU A 476 24.86 24.13 33.91
C GLU A 476 24.57 24.99 35.15
N ASN A 477 25.36 26.06 35.37
CA ASN A 477 25.11 27.00 36.45
C ASN A 477 23.81 27.80 36.25
N PHE A 478 23.48 28.17 35.01
CA PHE A 478 22.22 28.83 34.69
C PHE A 478 21.02 27.90 34.90
N VAL A 479 21.12 26.63 34.53
CA VAL A 479 20.04 25.64 34.77
C VAL A 479 19.81 25.45 36.27
N ILE A 480 20.89 25.34 37.05
CA ILE A 480 20.82 25.18 38.51
C ILE A 480 20.25 26.45 39.18
N GLU A 481 20.68 27.64 38.79
CA GLU A 481 20.14 28.91 39.33
C GLU A 481 18.66 29.10 38.96
N TYR A 482 18.29 28.80 37.72
CA TYR A 482 16.92 28.92 37.25
C TYR A 482 15.98 27.96 37.98
N ALA A 483 16.36 26.68 38.10
CA ALA A 483 15.63 25.68 38.85
C ALA A 483 15.52 26.05 40.35
N SER A 484 16.59 26.58 40.94
CA SER A 484 16.60 27.08 42.32
C SER A 484 15.67 28.28 42.52
N SER A 485 15.55 29.18 41.53
CA SER A 485 14.61 30.31 41.58
C SER A 485 13.15 29.86 41.46
N LEU A 486 12.88 28.85 40.61
CA LEU A 486 11.55 28.24 40.47
C LEU A 486 11.09 27.59 41.78
N LEU A 487 11.97 26.85 42.45
CA LEU A 487 11.67 26.27 43.77
C LEU A 487 11.40 27.31 44.86
N LYS A 488 12.08 28.48 44.81
CA LYS A 488 11.80 29.59 45.74
C LYS A 488 10.39 30.16 45.54
N ASN A 489 9.86 30.10 44.32
CA ASN A 489 8.53 30.63 43.97
C ASN A 489 7.38 29.64 44.19
N ILE A 490 7.66 28.40 44.60
CA ILE A 490 6.62 27.44 45.02
C ILE A 490 6.20 27.77 46.45
N ASN A 491 5.00 28.34 46.60
CA ASN A 491 4.40 28.74 47.89
C ASN A 491 3.84 27.57 48.72
N ASN A 492 3.99 26.33 48.26
CA ASN A 492 3.51 25.14 48.94
C ASN A 492 4.69 24.35 49.55
N GLU A 493 4.87 24.46 50.86
CA GLU A 493 5.94 23.82 51.64
C GLU A 493 5.96 22.28 51.50
N ASP A 494 4.80 21.63 51.41
CA ASP A 494 4.72 20.16 51.29
C ASP A 494 5.24 19.64 49.94
N ILE A 495 5.03 20.43 48.88
CA ILE A 495 5.54 20.11 47.54
C ILE A 495 7.04 20.42 47.47
N LYS A 496 7.45 21.54 48.06
CA LYS A 496 8.85 21.99 48.08
C LYS A 496 9.78 20.98 48.78
N ASN A 497 9.30 20.33 49.84
CA ASN A 497 10.05 19.31 50.58
C ASN A 497 10.14 17.94 49.87
N LYS A 498 9.49 17.77 48.71
CA LYS A 498 9.48 16.52 47.93
C LYS A 498 10.21 16.63 46.59
N ILE A 499 10.74 17.81 46.24
CA ILE A 499 11.45 18.04 44.97
C ILE A 499 12.94 18.22 45.28
N PHE A 500 13.78 17.39 44.67
CA PHE A 500 15.23 17.46 44.78
C PHE A 500 15.83 17.88 43.43
N ILE A 501 16.81 18.78 43.45
CA ILE A 501 17.63 19.11 42.29
C ILE A 501 18.88 18.25 42.38
N PHE A 502 19.17 17.48 41.34
CA PHE A 502 20.47 16.81 41.22
C PHE A 502 21.55 17.88 41.04
N SER A 503 22.32 18.09 42.10
CA SER A 503 23.54 18.89 42.10
C SER A 503 24.65 18.03 42.70
N ASP A 504 25.91 18.34 42.41
CA ASP A 504 27.09 17.62 42.91
C ASP A 504 27.28 17.66 44.43
N ASP A 505 26.28 18.13 45.19
CA ASP A 505 26.29 18.15 46.64
C ASP A 505 25.80 16.81 47.21
N GLU A 506 26.57 16.22 48.14
CA GLU A 506 26.39 14.86 48.69
C GLU A 506 25.02 14.61 49.37
N LYS A 507 24.26 15.68 49.67
CA LYS A 507 22.92 15.56 50.27
C LYS A 507 21.82 15.21 49.26
N SER A 508 22.05 15.40 47.96
CA SER A 508 21.08 15.11 46.88
C SER A 508 20.96 13.62 46.56
N LEU A 509 21.88 12.80 47.07
CA LEU A 509 22.08 11.39 46.72
C LEU A 509 21.62 10.38 47.80
N LYS A 510 20.91 10.83 48.84
CA LYS A 510 20.40 9.96 49.92
C LYS A 510 18.89 9.74 49.90
#